data_AF-A0A7W1A140-F1
#
_entry.id   AF-A0A7W1A140-F1
#
_cell.length_a   1.000
_cell.length_b   1.000
_cell.length_c   1.000
_cell.angle_alpha   90.00
_cell.angle_beta   90.00
_cell.angle_gamma   90.00
#
_symmetry.space_group_name_H-M   'P 1'
#
loop_
_entity.id
_entity.type
_entity.pdbx_description
1 polymer ?
#
loop_
_entity_poly.entity_id
_entity_poly.type
_entity_poly.pdbx_seq_one_letter_code
_entity_poly.pdbx_strand_id
1 'polypeptide(L)'
;MDTLSKVAGPLQDLLSGGGAQNVLAKLHAGGLGDKVQSWVGMAKNLPISADQISSVLGNDTVKSIAAKVGIPTDKVAGALAKLLPQAVDKMTPDGKPPAKDAKVPDVAELIKNMQAATARLPGPK
;
A
#
# COMPACT_ATOMS: atom_id res chain seq x y z
N MET A 1 12.69 -12.99 -8.20
CA MET A 1 11.32 -12.52 -7.87
C MET A 1 11.40 -11.68 -6.60
N ASP A 2 11.31 -10.37 -6.76
CA ASP A 2 11.32 -9.40 -5.67
C ASP A 2 10.12 -9.58 -4.74
N THR A 3 10.34 -9.42 -3.43
CA THR A 3 9.32 -9.48 -2.39
C THR A 3 8.09 -8.63 -2.74
N LEU A 4 8.31 -7.44 -3.30
CA LEU A 4 7.24 -6.52 -3.71
C LEU A 4 6.33 -7.14 -4.78
N SER A 5 6.91 -7.73 -5.83
CA SER A 5 6.16 -8.36 -6.92
C SER A 5 5.38 -9.59 -6.46
N LYS A 6 5.91 -10.34 -5.50
CA LYS A 6 5.20 -11.48 -4.91
C LYS A 6 3.94 -11.05 -4.17
N VAL A 7 4.01 -9.96 -3.39
CA VAL A 7 2.84 -9.46 -2.65
C VAL A 7 1.87 -8.64 -3.50
N ALA A 8 2.21 -8.33 -4.75
CA ALA A 8 1.39 -7.48 -5.61
C ALA A 8 -0.02 -8.04 -5.83
N GLY A 9 -0.12 -9.32 -6.18
CA GLY A 9 -1.41 -10.00 -6.38
C GLY A 9 -2.26 -10.04 -5.09
N PRO A 10 -1.75 -10.58 -3.97
CA PRO A 10 -2.48 -10.59 -2.72
C PRO A 10 -2.83 -9.20 -2.17
N LEU A 11 -2.00 -8.19 -2.42
CA LEU A 11 -2.30 -6.81 -2.05
C LEU A 11 -3.44 -6.24 -2.92
N GLN A 12 -3.43 -6.49 -4.22
CA GLN A 12 -4.50 -6.06 -5.11
C GLN A 12 -5.84 -6.70 -4.70
N ASP A 13 -5.82 -7.98 -4.34
CA ASP A 13 -6.98 -8.70 -3.79
C ASP A 13 -7.45 -8.07 -2.48
N LEU A 14 -6.54 -7.75 -1.55
CA LEU A 14 -6.84 -7.09 -0.28
C LEU A 14 -7.49 -5.70 -0.45
N LEU A 15 -7.13 -4.95 -1.50
CA LEU A 15 -7.66 -3.61 -1.74
C LEU A 15 -8.97 -3.62 -2.54
N SER A 16 -9.27 -4.72 -3.22
CA SER A 16 -10.46 -4.88 -4.05
C SER A 16 -11.75 -4.97 -3.20
N GLY A 17 -12.90 -4.68 -3.83
CA GLY A 17 -14.21 -4.87 -3.21
C GLY A 17 -14.44 -4.08 -1.91
N GLY A 18 -13.93 -2.85 -1.82
CA GLY A 18 -14.00 -2.02 -0.60
C GLY A 18 -12.94 -2.34 0.46
N GLY A 19 -12.02 -3.28 0.19
CA GLY A 19 -10.92 -3.61 1.09
C GLY A 19 -9.99 -2.43 1.37
N ALA A 20 -9.74 -1.56 0.38
CA ALA A 20 -8.99 -0.32 0.58
C ALA A 20 -9.63 0.59 1.66
N GLN A 21 -10.96 0.75 1.63
CA GLN A 21 -11.68 1.55 2.61
C GLN A 21 -11.59 0.95 4.02
N ASN A 22 -11.63 -0.37 4.14
CA ASN A 22 -11.42 -1.08 5.40
C ASN A 22 -10.01 -0.88 5.95
N VAL A 23 -8.99 -0.93 5.09
CA VAL A 23 -7.60 -0.65 5.47
C VAL A 23 -7.46 0.79 5.98
N LEU A 24 -8.00 1.77 5.25
CA LEU A 24 -7.99 3.18 5.67
C LEU A 24 -8.72 3.40 6.99
N ALA A 25 -9.87 2.75 7.19
CA ALA A 25 -10.61 2.81 8.45
C ALA A 25 -9.79 2.24 9.61
N LYS A 26 -9.12 1.10 9.41
CA LYS A 26 -8.22 0.48 10.40
C LYS A 26 -7.03 1.37 10.74
N LEU A 27 -6.40 1.97 9.74
CA LEU A 27 -5.31 2.92 9.93
C LEU A 27 -5.75 4.12 10.75
N HIS A 28 -6.91 4.69 10.42
CA HIS A 28 -7.48 5.82 11.16
C HIS A 28 -7.80 5.43 12.61
N ALA A 29 -8.43 4.27 12.82
CA ALA A 29 -8.73 3.73 14.15
C ALA A 29 -7.45 3.43 14.96
N GLY A 30 -6.34 3.09 14.31
CA GLY A 30 -5.03 2.88 14.92
C GLY A 30 -4.25 4.17 15.21
N GLY A 31 -4.86 5.34 15.08
CA GLY A 31 -4.21 6.63 15.31
C GLY A 31 -3.29 7.08 14.16
N LEU A 32 -3.43 6.50 12.96
CA LEU A 32 -2.64 6.84 11.76
C LEU A 32 -3.45 7.67 10.75
N GLY A 33 -4.45 8.41 11.24
CA GLY A 33 -5.31 9.27 10.43
C GLY A 33 -4.55 10.31 9.61
N ASP A 34 -3.49 10.91 10.18
CA ASP A 34 -2.64 11.88 9.47
C ASP A 34 -1.94 11.28 8.25
N LYS A 35 -1.51 10.01 8.35
CA LYS A 35 -0.92 9.28 7.23
C LYS A 35 -1.95 9.01 6.16
N VAL A 36 -3.13 8.52 6.56
CA VAL A 36 -4.26 8.30 5.64
C VAL A 36 -4.62 9.59 4.91
N GLN A 37 -4.78 10.69 5.63
CA GLN A 37 -5.10 11.99 5.05
C GLN A 37 -4.01 12.47 4.08
N SER A 38 -2.74 12.23 4.41
CA SER A 38 -1.63 12.53 3.50
C SER A 38 -1.67 11.71 2.21
N TRP A 39 -2.16 10.47 2.24
CA TRP A 39 -2.24 9.62 1.05
C TRP A 39 -3.47 9.91 0.20
N VAL A 40 -4.57 10.24 0.87
CA VAL A 40 -5.82 10.62 0.21
C VAL A 40 -5.71 12.00 -0.42
N GLY A 41 -4.98 12.91 0.21
CA GLY A 41 -4.73 14.26 -0.31
C GLY A 41 -3.66 14.30 -1.40
N MET A 42 -3.42 15.50 -1.94
CA MET A 42 -2.36 15.76 -2.94
C MET A 42 -0.96 15.97 -2.31
N ALA A 43 -0.82 15.65 -1.01
CA ALA A 43 0.42 15.86 -0.29
C ALA A 43 1.40 14.70 -0.51
N LYS A 44 2.67 14.88 -0.11
CA LYS A 44 3.66 13.81 -0.21
C LYS A 44 3.28 12.66 0.73
N ASN A 45 3.05 11.48 0.15
CA ASN A 45 2.69 10.27 0.90
C ASN A 45 3.62 10.00 2.09
N LEU A 46 3.07 10.13 3.30
CA LEU A 46 3.82 9.86 4.52
C LEU A 46 4.22 8.37 4.61
N PRO A 47 5.49 8.06 4.94
CA PRO A 47 5.91 6.67 5.11
C PRO A 47 5.22 6.06 6.33
N ILE A 48 4.94 4.76 6.25
CA ILE A 48 4.43 3.94 7.35
C ILE A 48 5.40 2.80 7.61
N SER A 49 5.50 2.35 8.85
CA SER A 49 6.39 1.24 9.23
C SER A 49 5.69 -0.11 9.12
N ALA A 50 6.47 -1.19 8.96
CA ALA A 50 5.95 -2.56 8.94
C ALA A 50 5.16 -2.89 10.23
N ASP A 51 5.67 -2.49 11.40
CA ASP A 51 4.98 -2.64 12.69
C ASP A 51 3.61 -1.96 12.71
N GLN A 52 3.53 -0.73 12.18
CA GLN A 52 2.28 0.02 12.10
C GLN A 52 1.26 -0.71 11.21
N ILE A 53 1.70 -1.27 10.08
CA ILE A 53 0.86 -2.08 9.20
C ILE A 53 0.35 -3.33 9.92
N SER A 54 1.23 -4.09 10.57
CA SER A 54 0.86 -5.30 11.32
C SER A 54 -0.11 -4.98 12.46
N SER A 55 0.09 -3.84 13.15
CA SER A 55 -0.76 -3.40 14.24
C SER A 55 -2.18 -3.01 13.79
N VAL A 56 -2.34 -2.40 12.62
CA VAL A 56 -3.66 -1.93 12.13
C VAL A 56 -4.40 -2.99 11.29
N LEU A 57 -3.70 -3.67 10.40
CA LEU A 57 -4.29 -4.72 9.57
C LEU A 57 -4.55 -5.99 10.38
N GLY A 58 -3.69 -6.26 11.37
CA GLY A 58 -3.67 -7.49 12.14
C GLY A 58 -2.69 -8.49 11.56
N ASN A 59 -2.04 -9.24 12.45
CA ASN A 59 -1.08 -10.26 12.07
C ASN A 59 -1.69 -11.36 11.19
N ASP A 60 -2.98 -11.66 11.31
CA ASP A 60 -3.65 -12.69 10.53
C ASP A 60 -3.71 -12.36 9.03
N THR A 61 -3.99 -11.11 8.67
CA THR A 61 -3.98 -10.66 7.27
C THR A 61 -2.57 -10.77 6.68
N VAL A 62 -1.57 -10.26 7.40
CA VAL A 62 -0.16 -10.32 6.97
C VAL A 62 0.32 -11.77 6.87
N LYS A 63 -0.03 -12.63 7.84
CA LYS A 63 0.26 -14.07 7.84
C LYS A 63 -0.38 -14.80 6.66
N SER A 64 -1.64 -14.48 6.34
CA SER A 64 -2.34 -15.09 5.22
C SER A 64 -1.66 -14.78 3.89
N ILE A 65 -1.26 -13.52 3.69
CA ILE A 65 -0.48 -13.12 2.51
C ILE A 65 0.88 -13.82 2.51
N ALA A 66 1.61 -13.77 3.63
CA ALA A 66 2.91 -14.43 3.80
C ALA A 66 2.87 -15.93 3.45
N ALA A 67 1.84 -16.64 3.91
CA ALA A 67 1.63 -18.05 3.60
C ALA A 67 1.34 -18.28 2.11
N LYS A 68 0.53 -17.43 1.47
CA LYS A 68 0.23 -17.51 0.04
C LYS A 68 1.47 -17.34 -0.85
N VAL A 69 2.39 -16.45 -0.46
CA VAL A 69 3.57 -16.12 -1.27
C VAL A 69 4.86 -16.79 -0.81
N GLY A 70 4.82 -17.52 0.30
CA GLY A 70 5.96 -18.24 0.88
C GLY A 70 7.10 -17.34 1.33
N ILE A 71 6.80 -16.19 1.94
CA ILE A 71 7.82 -15.27 2.50
C ILE A 71 7.48 -14.85 3.93
N PRO A 72 8.47 -14.40 4.73
CA PRO A 72 8.23 -13.99 6.12
C PRO A 72 7.22 -12.84 6.23
N THR A 73 6.40 -12.86 7.28
CA THR A 73 5.43 -11.80 7.60
C THR A 73 6.07 -10.43 7.69
N ASP A 74 7.27 -10.34 8.26
CA ASP A 74 8.03 -9.08 8.36
C ASP A 74 8.32 -8.46 6.98
N LYS A 75 8.71 -9.31 6.02
CA LYS A 75 8.95 -8.91 4.63
C LYS A 75 7.66 -8.48 3.95
N VAL A 76 6.54 -9.16 4.22
CA VAL A 76 5.22 -8.77 3.71
C VAL A 76 4.80 -7.43 4.29
N ALA A 77 4.85 -7.25 5.61
CA ALA A 77 4.50 -6.01 6.28
C ALA A 77 5.33 -4.83 5.75
N GLY A 78 6.64 -5.02 5.57
CA GLY A 78 7.52 -4.01 4.96
C GLY A 78 7.21 -3.72 3.48
N ALA A 79 6.75 -4.71 2.72
CA ALA A 79 6.30 -4.52 1.35
C ALA A 79 4.96 -3.77 1.28
N LEU A 80 3.99 -4.16 2.09
CA LEU A 80 2.70 -3.47 2.25
C LEU A 80 2.91 -2.02 2.66
N ALA A 81 3.81 -1.75 3.60
CA ALA A 81 4.13 -0.41 4.07
C ALA A 81 4.65 0.53 2.95
N LYS A 82 5.29 -0.02 1.91
CA LYS A 82 5.76 0.75 0.75
C LYS A 82 4.68 0.90 -0.33
N LEU A 83 3.85 -0.11 -0.50
CA LEU A 83 2.87 -0.18 -1.59
C LEU A 83 1.52 0.45 -1.24
N LEU A 84 1.06 0.32 0.01
CA LEU A 84 -0.24 0.86 0.45
C LEU A 84 -0.37 2.36 0.22
N PRO A 85 0.59 3.22 0.63
CA PRO A 85 0.48 4.65 0.41
C PRO A 85 0.35 5.00 -1.07
N GLN A 86 1.13 4.32 -1.92
CA GLN A 86 1.12 4.52 -3.37
C GLN A 86 -0.18 4.02 -4.02
N ALA A 87 -0.72 2.90 -3.54
CA ALA A 87 -1.97 2.36 -4.04
C ALA A 87 -3.15 3.27 -3.69
N VAL A 88 -3.21 3.77 -2.46
CA VAL A 88 -4.23 4.73 -2.02
C VAL A 88 -4.14 6.01 -2.83
N ASP A 89 -2.95 6.61 -2.94
CA ASP A 89 -2.68 7.81 -3.76
C ASP A 89 -3.24 7.68 -5.19
N LYS A 90 -3.01 6.54 -5.85
CA LYS A 90 -3.55 6.28 -7.19
C LYS A 90 -5.06 6.12 -7.23
N MET A 91 -5.68 5.70 -6.14
CA MET A 91 -7.14 5.58 -6.04
C MET A 91 -7.81 6.90 -5.62
N THR A 92 -7.03 7.90 -5.20
CA THR A 92 -7.52 9.20 -4.72
C THR A 92 -7.02 10.39 -5.56
N PRO A 93 -7.14 10.36 -6.90
CA PRO A 93 -6.65 11.45 -7.75
C PRO A 93 -7.35 12.80 -7.47
N ASP A 94 -8.61 12.76 -7.01
CA ASP A 94 -9.41 13.94 -6.69
C ASP A 94 -9.23 14.45 -5.25
N GLY A 95 -8.29 13.90 -4.48
CA GLY A 95 -8.12 14.27 -3.06
C GLY A 95 -9.19 13.69 -2.14
N LYS A 96 -9.93 12.67 -2.60
CA LYS A 96 -11.06 12.05 -1.88
C LYS A 96 -10.77 10.57 -1.62
N PRO A 97 -11.19 10.01 -0.47
CA PRO A 97 -10.93 8.62 -0.15
C PRO A 97 -11.57 7.69 -1.19
N PRO A 98 -10.97 6.51 -1.46
CA PRO A 98 -11.45 5.60 -2.47
C PRO A 98 -12.87 5.12 -2.14
N ALA A 99 -13.76 5.20 -3.13
CA ALA A 99 -15.07 4.57 -3.04
C ALA A 99 -14.95 3.03 -3.00
N LYS A 100 -16.01 2.34 -2.58
CA LYS A 100 -16.05 0.87 -2.55
C LYS A 100 -15.80 0.25 -3.93
N ASP A 101 -16.29 0.92 -4.97
CA ASP A 101 -16.19 0.55 -6.37
C ASP A 101 -14.98 1.20 -7.08
N ALA A 102 -14.09 1.85 -6.31
CA ALA A 102 -12.89 2.44 -6.88
C ALA A 102 -12.04 1.37 -7.56
N LYS A 103 -11.63 1.65 -8.80
CA LYS A 103 -10.75 0.77 -9.55
C LYS A 103 -9.41 0.67 -8.83
N VAL A 104 -9.10 -0.52 -8.32
CA VAL A 104 -7.80 -0.80 -7.72
C VAL A 104 -6.73 -0.70 -8.81
N PRO A 105 -5.67 0.10 -8.61
CA PRO A 105 -4.57 0.22 -9.57
C PRO A 105 -3.83 -1.12 -9.67
N ASP A 106 -3.21 -1.37 -10.83
CA ASP A 106 -2.36 -2.52 -10.99
C ASP A 106 -1.12 -2.38 -10.10
N VAL A 107 -1.01 -3.26 -9.09
CA VAL A 107 0.06 -3.17 -8.10
C VAL A 107 1.41 -3.52 -8.72
N ALA A 108 1.45 -4.36 -9.76
CA ALA A 108 2.69 -4.67 -10.47
C ALA A 108 3.19 -3.45 -11.25
N GLU A 109 2.29 -2.68 -11.86
CA GLU A 109 2.60 -1.41 -12.51
C GLU A 109 3.10 -0.36 -11.50
N LEU A 110 2.50 -0.28 -10.32
CA LEU A 110 2.98 0.58 -9.23
C LEU A 110 4.43 0.27 -8.84
N ILE A 111 4.77 -1.02 -8.70
CA ILE A 111 6.12 -1.46 -8.39
C ILE A 111 7.09 -1.04 -9.50
N LYS A 112 6.69 -1.22 -10.77
CA LYS A 112 7.47 -0.78 -11.92
C LYS A 112 7.71 0.73 -11.92
N ASN A 113 6.69 1.52 -11.60
CA ASN A 113 6.79 2.98 -11.52
C ASN A 113 7.72 3.45 -10.38
N MET A 114 7.74 2.77 -9.23
CA MET A 114 8.69 3.07 -8.15
C MET A 114 10.15 2.77 -8.54
N GLN A 115 10.38 1.66 -9.26
CA GLN A 115 11.71 1.35 -9.79
C GLN A 115 12.14 2.39 -10.83
N ALA A 116 11.21 2.79 -11.71
CA ALA A 116 11.46 3.84 -12.69
C ALA A 116 11.72 5.21 -12.04
N ALA A 117 11.02 5.57 -10.96
CA ALA A 117 11.26 6.82 -10.23
C ALA A 117 12.66 6.89 -9.62
N THR A 118 13.17 5.76 -9.11
CA THR A 118 14.55 5.64 -8.62
C THR A 118 15.58 5.78 -9.75
N ALA A 119 15.26 5.26 -10.94
CA ALA A 119 16.13 5.36 -12.12
C ALA A 119 16.09 6.74 -12.80
N ARG A 120 15.05 7.56 -12.57
CA ARG A 120 14.84 8.89 -13.16
C ARG A 120 15.40 10.04 -12.30
N LEU A 121 16.55 9.84 -11.66
CA LEU A 121 17.37 10.98 -11.26
C LEU A 121 17.72 11.76 -12.54
N PRO A 122 17.38 13.06 -12.67
CA PRO A 122 17.96 13.86 -13.73
C PRO A 122 19.47 13.84 -13.51
N GLY A 123 20.21 13.27 -14.47
CA GLY A 123 21.65 13.47 -14.52
C GLY A 123 21.95 14.97 -14.47
N PRO A 124 23.05 15.40 -13.84
CA PRO A 124 23.42 16.81 -13.82
C PRO A 124 23.49 17.31 -15.26
N LYS A 125 22.75 18.39 -15.57
CA LYS A 125 23.01 19.20 -16.77
C LYS A 125 24.33 19.93 -16.58
#